data_AF-A0A4U1FTX2-F1
#
_entry.id   AF-A0A4U1FTX2-F1
#
_cell.length_a   1.000
_cell.length_b   1.000
_cell.length_c   1.000
_cell.angle_alpha   90.00
_cell.angle_beta   90.00
_cell.angle_gamma   90.00
#
_symmetry.space_group_name_H-M   'P 1'
#
loop_
_entity.id
_entity.type
_entity.pdbx_description
1 polymer ?
#
loop_
_entity_poly.entity_id
_entity_poly.type
_entity_poly.pdbx_seq_one_letter_code
_entity_poly.pdbx_strand_id
1 'polypeptide(L)'
;MLCKTTGSCRVEECAPGQDLCRTTVLRVWEGDELEVVERGCTHPEKTNRTMSYRTGTQIITLTEAVCGSDLCNQPSPGQVSTFPRSRYLECASCASSDLSCERGWDKTLQCRNPGEQCLDVVTHQSLEESPGDERHSRGCGNLPGCPGPTGFHNNHTFHFLRCCNTTKCNGGPVLELQNLPLNGFQCYSCEGNSTHGCSSKETSLTDCRGPMNQCLEATGTNGLGNPSYTIRGCATPSWCQGLPVAEAFSLTHLNVSCCTGNGCNHPALVTQPHTGGAPLPGPAHLSLFVTLLMTAR
;
A
#
# COMPACT_ATOMS: atom_id res chain seq x y z
N MET A 1 -13.81 -18.09 2.45
CA MET A 1 -15.09 -17.64 1.85
C MET A 1 -14.82 -16.49 0.91
N LEU A 2 -15.33 -16.53 -0.32
CA LEU A 2 -15.26 -15.44 -1.30
C LEU A 2 -16.59 -14.69 -1.30
N CYS A 3 -16.57 -13.38 -1.05
CA CYS A 3 -17.76 -12.52 -1.12
C CYS A 3 -17.46 -11.28 -1.96
N LYS A 4 -18.30 -11.03 -2.97
CA LYS A 4 -18.24 -9.79 -3.77
C LYS A 4 -18.96 -8.65 -3.06
N THR A 5 -18.68 -7.42 -3.46
CA THR A 5 -19.33 -6.20 -2.95
C THR A 5 -20.87 -6.20 -3.09
N THR A 6 -21.41 -7.00 -4.01
CA THR A 6 -22.85 -7.22 -4.21
C THR A 6 -23.51 -8.10 -3.13
N GLY A 7 -22.74 -8.62 -2.17
CA GLY A 7 -23.22 -9.52 -1.12
C GLY A 7 -23.30 -11.00 -1.52
N SER A 8 -22.96 -11.34 -2.77
CA SER A 8 -22.90 -12.74 -3.23
C SER A 8 -21.66 -13.44 -2.66
N CYS A 9 -21.87 -14.53 -1.92
CA CYS A 9 -20.80 -15.30 -1.29
C CYS A 9 -20.78 -16.75 -1.78
N ARG A 10 -19.59 -17.30 -2.05
CA ARG A 10 -19.36 -18.75 -2.29
C ARG A 10 -18.09 -19.24 -1.60
N VAL A 11 -18.00 -20.54 -1.38
CA VAL A 11 -16.73 -21.15 -0.95
C VAL A 11 -15.76 -21.09 -2.13
N GLU A 12 -14.51 -20.77 -1.83
CA GLU A 12 -13.41 -20.67 -2.77
C GLU A 12 -12.27 -21.53 -2.23
N GLU A 13 -11.63 -22.28 -3.12
CA GLU A 13 -10.39 -23.00 -2.84
C GLU A 13 -9.23 -22.06 -3.14
N CYS A 14 -8.36 -21.82 -2.15
CA CYS A 14 -7.28 -20.86 -2.30
C CYS A 14 -6.21 -21.39 -3.26
N ALA A 15 -5.68 -20.49 -4.11
CA ALA A 15 -4.61 -20.86 -5.02
C ALA A 15 -3.30 -21.15 -4.26
N PRO A 16 -2.36 -21.92 -4.84
CA PRO A 16 -1.05 -22.15 -4.23
C PRO A 16 -0.36 -20.83 -3.86
N GLY A 17 0.10 -20.71 -2.61
CA GLY A 17 0.72 -19.49 -2.07
C GLY A 17 -0.26 -18.44 -1.53
N GLN A 18 -1.56 -18.74 -1.47
CA GLN A 18 -2.58 -17.94 -0.78
C GLN A 18 -3.05 -18.64 0.50
N ASP A 19 -2.22 -18.63 1.53
CA ASP A 19 -2.44 -19.42 2.74
C ASP A 19 -3.28 -18.69 3.82
N LEU A 20 -3.82 -17.52 3.49
CA LEU A 20 -4.66 -16.71 4.39
C LEU A 20 -6.03 -16.41 3.77
N CYS A 21 -7.04 -16.26 4.61
CA CYS A 21 -8.30 -15.61 4.26
C CYS A 21 -8.24 -14.13 4.64
N ARG A 22 -8.84 -13.25 3.83
CA ARG A 22 -9.03 -11.83 4.15
C ARG A 22 -10.49 -11.43 4.23
N THR A 23 -10.75 -10.39 5.02
CA THR A 23 -11.98 -9.59 5.01
C THR A 23 -11.59 -8.12 4.92
N THR A 24 -12.00 -7.45 3.85
CA THR A 24 -11.79 -6.02 3.63
C THR A 24 -13.13 -5.31 3.80
N VAL A 25 -13.17 -4.28 4.63
CA VAL A 25 -14.38 -3.50 4.94
C VAL A 25 -14.10 -2.04 4.67
N LEU A 26 -14.93 -1.43 3.81
CA LEU A 26 -14.98 0.00 3.58
C LEU A 26 -16.24 0.56 4.23
N ARG A 27 -16.07 1.51 5.15
CA ARG A 27 -17.16 2.28 5.77
C ARG A 27 -17.06 3.73 5.34
N VAL A 28 -18.16 4.28 4.85
CA VAL A 28 -18.30 5.71 4.56
C VAL A 28 -19.40 6.25 5.47
N TRP A 29 -19.03 7.21 6.32
CA TRP A 29 -19.97 7.85 7.24
C TRP A 29 -20.24 9.29 6.82
N GLU A 30 -21.51 9.59 6.50
CA GLU A 30 -22.02 10.92 6.16
C GLU A 30 -23.45 11.08 6.66
N GLY A 31 -23.62 11.23 7.98
CA GLY A 31 -24.94 11.18 8.62
C GLY A 31 -25.49 9.76 8.72
N ASP A 32 -25.52 9.03 7.60
CA ASP A 32 -25.76 7.59 7.51
C ASP A 32 -24.45 6.83 7.25
N GLU A 33 -24.39 5.54 7.61
CA GLU A 33 -23.22 4.68 7.41
C GLU A 33 -23.47 3.73 6.22
N LEU A 34 -22.64 3.84 5.19
CA LEU A 34 -22.55 2.86 4.11
C LEU A 34 -21.40 1.90 4.41
N GLU A 35 -21.67 0.59 4.35
CA GLU A 35 -20.66 -0.46 4.55
C GLU A 35 -20.57 -1.36 3.32
N VAL A 36 -19.36 -1.55 2.79
CA VAL A 36 -19.03 -2.49 1.72
C VAL A 36 -18.04 -3.51 2.25
N VAL A 37 -18.35 -4.79 2.08
CA VAL A 37 -17.52 -5.90 2.57
C VAL A 37 -17.11 -6.80 1.41
N GLU A 38 -15.81 -7.07 1.33
CA GLU A 38 -15.21 -8.02 0.41
C GLU A 38 -14.46 -9.09 1.20
N ARG A 39 -14.50 -10.34 0.73
CA ARG A 39 -13.82 -11.47 1.37
C ARG A 39 -13.21 -12.36 0.30
N GLY A 40 -12.09 -13.01 0.59
CA GLY A 40 -11.45 -13.97 -0.32
C GLY A 40 -10.18 -14.55 0.26
N CYS A 41 -9.44 -15.32 -0.54
CA CYS A 41 -8.08 -15.76 -0.22
C CYS A 41 -7.06 -14.64 -0.42
N THR A 42 -5.92 -14.72 0.28
CA THR A 42 -4.83 -13.75 0.19
C THR A 42 -3.48 -14.36 0.56
N HIS A 43 -2.41 -13.63 0.25
CA HIS A 43 -1.03 -14.05 0.44
C HIS A 43 -0.56 -13.91 1.90
N PRO A 44 0.40 -14.74 2.35
CA PRO A 44 0.83 -14.82 3.75
C PRO A 44 1.50 -13.53 4.28
N GLU A 45 1.97 -12.65 3.40
CA GLU A 45 2.60 -11.39 3.80
C GLU A 45 1.56 -10.42 4.39
N LYS A 46 0.26 -10.58 4.07
CA LYS A 46 -0.80 -9.65 4.50
C LYS A 46 -1.00 -9.67 6.01
N THR A 47 -1.31 -8.50 6.57
CA THR A 47 -1.56 -8.32 8.00
C THR A 47 -2.84 -7.54 8.28
N ASN A 48 -3.31 -7.60 9.52
CA ASN A 48 -4.40 -6.75 9.98
C ASN A 48 -3.99 -5.27 9.88
N ARG A 49 -4.87 -4.44 9.32
CA ARG A 49 -4.61 -3.02 9.13
C ARG A 49 -5.88 -2.19 9.10
N THR A 50 -5.78 -0.96 9.55
CA THR A 50 -6.87 0.00 9.58
C THR A 50 -6.39 1.39 9.18
N MET A 51 -7.24 2.13 8.50
CA MET A 51 -7.05 3.53 8.20
C MET A 51 -8.39 4.26 8.14
N SER A 52 -8.48 5.39 8.84
CA SER A 52 -9.62 6.27 8.85
C SER A 52 -9.18 7.70 8.59
N TYR A 53 -9.87 8.38 7.67
CA TYR A 53 -9.59 9.78 7.34
C TYR A 53 -10.86 10.53 6.94
N ARG A 54 -10.77 11.86 6.92
CA ARG A 54 -11.85 12.77 6.52
C ARG A 54 -11.63 13.26 5.10
N THR A 55 -12.71 13.30 4.33
CA THR A 55 -12.81 13.99 3.03
C THR A 55 -14.13 14.76 3.02
N GLY A 56 -14.07 16.08 2.97
CA GLY A 56 -15.22 16.97 3.16
C GLY A 56 -15.96 16.73 4.47
N THR A 57 -17.23 16.35 4.36
CA THR A 57 -18.13 15.98 5.46
C THR A 57 -18.05 14.50 5.84
N GLN A 58 -17.42 13.68 5.01
CA GLN A 58 -17.41 12.24 5.15
C GLN A 58 -16.25 11.76 6.02
N ILE A 59 -16.43 10.62 6.67
CA ILE A 59 -15.35 9.84 7.28
C ILE A 59 -15.26 8.51 6.54
N ILE A 60 -14.14 8.29 5.88
CA ILE A 60 -13.81 7.01 5.23
C ILE A 60 -13.04 6.17 6.24
N THR A 61 -13.38 4.90 6.37
CA THR A 61 -12.66 3.92 7.18
C THR A 61 -12.47 2.63 6.40
N LEU A 62 -11.21 2.26 6.19
CA LEU A 62 -10.80 1.01 5.59
C LEU A 62 -10.23 0.09 6.68
N THR A 63 -10.73 -1.13 6.74
CA THR A 63 -10.25 -2.16 7.65
C THR A 63 -9.99 -3.43 6.87
N GLU A 64 -8.84 -4.04 7.06
CA GLU A 64 -8.54 -5.37 6.56
C GLU A 64 -8.12 -6.27 7.70
N ALA A 65 -8.77 -7.44 7.79
CA ALA A 65 -8.46 -8.48 8.75
C ALA A 65 -8.10 -9.77 8.02
N VAL A 66 -7.08 -10.46 8.50
CA VAL A 66 -6.59 -11.74 7.96
C VAL A 66 -6.63 -12.85 9.00
N CYS A 67 -6.82 -14.09 8.55
CA CYS A 67 -6.84 -15.28 9.39
C CYS A 67 -6.43 -16.52 8.57
N GLY A 68 -5.87 -17.54 9.22
CA GLY A 68 -5.20 -18.67 8.55
C GLY A 68 -5.89 -20.03 8.66
N SER A 69 -7.14 -20.10 9.14
CA SER A 69 -7.89 -21.35 9.21
C SER A 69 -8.99 -21.40 8.16
N ASP A 70 -9.40 -22.61 7.78
CA ASP A 70 -10.44 -22.81 6.78
C ASP A 70 -11.72 -22.06 7.13
N LEU A 71 -12.20 -21.26 6.17
CA LEU A 71 -13.42 -20.45 6.29
C LEU A 71 -13.45 -19.49 7.49
N CYS A 72 -12.31 -19.12 8.06
CA CYS A 72 -12.23 -18.21 9.22
C CYS A 72 -12.79 -16.81 8.97
N ASN A 73 -12.93 -16.42 7.69
CA ASN A 73 -13.54 -15.15 7.27
C ASN A 73 -15.05 -15.26 7.03
N GLN A 74 -15.70 -16.37 7.38
CA GLN A 74 -17.15 -16.52 7.22
C GLN A 74 -17.92 -15.42 7.96
N PRO A 75 -19.02 -14.88 7.40
CA PRO A 75 -19.80 -13.84 8.07
C PRO A 75 -20.29 -14.32 9.43
N SER A 76 -19.87 -13.64 10.50
CA SER A 76 -20.42 -13.86 11.83
C SER A 76 -21.75 -13.12 11.96
N PRO A 77 -22.86 -13.80 12.34
CA PRO A 77 -24.09 -13.12 12.66
C PRO A 77 -23.91 -12.29 13.94
N GLY A 78 -24.11 -10.98 13.86
CA GLY A 78 -24.35 -10.14 15.03
C GLY A 78 -23.14 -9.46 15.69
N GLN A 79 -21.95 -9.49 15.09
CA GLN A 79 -20.81 -8.76 15.66
C GLN A 79 -20.75 -7.33 15.11
N VAL A 80 -21.62 -6.47 15.61
CA VAL A 80 -21.40 -5.03 15.51
C VAL A 80 -20.24 -4.72 16.45
N SER A 81 -19.08 -4.37 15.89
CA SER A 81 -17.93 -3.93 16.68
C SER A 81 -18.25 -2.58 17.33
N THR A 82 -18.94 -2.60 18.47
CA THR A 82 -19.17 -1.44 19.31
C THR A 82 -17.91 -1.15 20.10
N PHE A 83 -17.01 -0.37 19.50
CA PHE A 83 -15.94 0.25 20.28
C PHE A 83 -16.59 1.26 21.24
N PRO A 84 -16.30 1.18 22.56
CA PRO A 84 -16.82 2.16 23.50
C PRO A 84 -16.38 3.56 23.08
N ARG A 85 -17.30 4.54 23.14
CA ARG A 85 -17.00 5.97 22.95
C ARG A 85 -16.08 6.46 24.06
N SER A 86 -14.80 6.12 24.00
CA SER A 86 -13.76 6.78 24.76
C SER A 86 -13.11 7.86 23.90
N ARG A 87 -12.61 8.92 24.53
CA ARG A 87 -11.80 9.95 23.88
C ARG A 87 -10.39 9.39 23.69
N TYR A 88 -10.18 8.66 22.60
CA TYR A 88 -8.85 8.20 22.21
C TYR A 88 -8.03 9.33 21.57
N LEU A 89 -6.87 8.98 21.02
CA LEU A 89 -5.95 9.89 20.34
C LEU A 89 -6.67 10.77 19.30
N GLU A 90 -6.34 12.07 19.28
CA GLU A 90 -6.82 12.97 18.22
C GLU A 90 -5.72 13.24 17.20
N CYS A 91 -6.05 13.16 15.92
CA CYS A 91 -5.11 13.33 14.81
C CYS A 91 -5.59 14.42 13.84
N ALA A 92 -4.65 15.00 13.08
CA ALA A 92 -4.98 15.75 11.89
C ALA A 92 -5.52 14.79 10.82
N SER A 93 -6.47 15.24 10.00
CA SER A 93 -7.07 14.41 8.97
C SER A 93 -7.52 15.21 7.76
N CYS A 94 -7.18 14.68 6.59
CA CYS A 94 -7.43 15.28 5.29
C CYS A 94 -7.29 14.19 4.21
N ALA A 95 -7.68 14.51 2.99
CA ALA A 95 -7.52 13.71 1.78
C ALA A 95 -7.14 14.57 0.57
N SER A 96 -6.61 13.92 -0.48
CA SER A 96 -6.35 14.58 -1.78
C SER A 96 -7.61 14.66 -2.64
N SER A 97 -8.58 13.75 -2.47
CA SER A 97 -9.84 13.71 -3.22
C SER A 97 -10.64 15.01 -3.14
N ASP A 98 -10.59 15.71 -2.00
CA ASP A 98 -11.22 17.02 -1.80
C ASP A 98 -10.20 18.18 -1.71
N LEU A 99 -8.92 17.90 -2.00
CA LEU A 99 -7.79 18.82 -1.88
C LEU A 99 -7.59 19.41 -0.47
N SER A 100 -8.14 18.78 0.57
CA SER A 100 -8.03 19.30 1.94
C SER A 100 -6.60 19.24 2.47
N CYS A 101 -5.82 18.23 2.08
CA CYS A 101 -4.42 18.12 2.48
C CYS A 101 -3.57 19.23 1.84
N GLU A 102 -3.66 19.37 0.52
CA GLU A 102 -2.86 20.30 -0.28
C GLU A 102 -3.15 21.76 0.09
N ARG A 103 -4.40 22.06 0.48
CA ARG A 103 -4.82 23.40 0.93
C ARG A 103 -4.53 23.66 2.41
N GLY A 104 -4.03 22.66 3.14
CA GLY A 104 -3.80 22.77 4.59
C GLY A 104 -5.10 22.92 5.39
N TRP A 105 -6.21 22.39 4.89
CA TRP A 105 -7.53 22.41 5.54
C TRP A 105 -7.75 21.20 6.45
N ASP A 106 -6.71 20.82 7.19
CA ASP A 106 -6.72 19.69 8.12
C ASP A 106 -7.90 19.78 9.09
N LYS A 107 -8.70 18.72 9.14
CA LYS A 107 -9.76 18.53 10.14
C LYS A 107 -9.22 17.71 11.31
N THR A 108 -9.93 17.75 12.43
CA THR A 108 -9.63 16.87 13.57
C THR A 108 -10.42 15.57 13.44
N LEU A 109 -9.74 14.44 13.64
CA LEU A 109 -10.34 13.11 13.71
C LEU A 109 -9.94 12.46 15.04
N GLN A 110 -10.92 11.95 15.77
CA GLN A 110 -10.67 11.14 16.97
C GLN A 110 -10.59 9.68 16.55
N CYS A 111 -9.52 9.01 16.95
CA CYS A 111 -9.33 7.59 16.66
C CYS A 111 -10.37 6.75 17.41
N ARG A 112 -10.72 5.59 16.84
CA ARG A 112 -11.77 4.72 17.40
C ARG A 112 -11.19 3.62 18.27
N ASN A 113 -9.91 3.29 18.06
CA ASN A 113 -9.23 2.21 18.75
C ASN A 113 -8.01 2.70 19.54
N PRO A 114 -7.73 2.13 20.73
CA PRO A 114 -6.55 2.51 21.52
C PRO A 114 -5.23 2.10 20.86
N GLY A 115 -5.23 1.14 19.94
CA GLY A 115 -4.06 0.74 19.16
C GLY A 115 -3.83 1.59 17.91
N GLU A 116 -4.72 2.53 17.59
CA GLU A 116 -4.55 3.43 16.46
C GLU A 116 -3.57 4.56 16.79
N GLN A 117 -2.79 4.91 15.77
CA GLN A 117 -1.84 6.01 15.77
C GLN A 117 -2.28 7.05 14.75
N CYS A 118 -1.72 8.26 14.84
CA CYS A 118 -1.86 9.25 13.79
C CYS A 118 -1.00 8.86 12.59
N LEU A 119 -1.59 8.88 11.41
CA LEU A 119 -0.98 8.48 10.15
C LEU A 119 -0.84 9.67 9.20
N ASP A 120 0.24 9.67 8.44
CA ASP A 120 0.49 10.56 7.29
C ASP A 120 1.01 9.68 6.15
N VAL A 121 0.18 9.49 5.12
CA VAL A 121 0.42 8.56 4.01
C VAL A 121 0.54 9.35 2.72
N VAL A 122 1.62 9.11 1.98
CA VAL A 122 1.88 9.69 0.65
C VAL A 122 2.02 8.56 -0.35
N THR A 123 1.30 8.65 -1.45
CA THR A 123 1.41 7.78 -2.61
C THR A 123 1.43 8.64 -3.86
N HIS A 124 2.57 8.70 -4.53
CA HIS A 124 2.72 9.41 -5.78
C HIS A 124 3.31 8.46 -6.82
N GLN A 125 2.62 8.27 -7.93
CA GLN A 125 3.06 7.45 -9.05
C GLN A 125 2.91 8.26 -10.34
N SER A 126 4.00 8.45 -11.08
CA SER A 126 4.02 9.22 -12.32
C SER A 126 3.54 8.42 -13.54
N LEU A 127 3.51 7.10 -13.44
CA LEU A 127 3.13 6.17 -14.52
C LEU A 127 1.68 5.73 -14.27
N GLU A 128 0.75 6.26 -15.06
CA GLU A 128 -0.71 6.02 -15.03
C GLU A 128 -1.34 6.02 -13.63
N GLU A 129 -2.09 7.10 -13.31
CA GLU A 129 -2.95 7.15 -12.12
C GLU A 129 -3.83 5.88 -12.06
N SER A 130 -3.54 4.98 -11.12
CA SER A 130 -4.57 4.05 -10.65
C SER A 130 -5.71 4.93 -10.12
N PRO A 131 -6.93 4.90 -10.71
CA PRO A 131 -7.95 5.94 -10.49
C PRO A 131 -8.59 5.99 -9.09
N GLY A 132 -7.97 5.43 -8.06
CA GLY A 132 -8.63 5.18 -6.77
C GLY A 132 -7.84 5.49 -5.50
N ASP A 133 -6.51 5.63 -5.55
CA ASP A 133 -5.72 5.83 -4.32
C ASP A 133 -5.50 7.33 -4.04
N GLU A 134 -5.74 7.72 -2.78
CA GLU A 134 -5.45 9.07 -2.31
C GLU A 134 -3.95 9.37 -2.41
N ARG A 135 -3.59 10.43 -3.15
CA ARG A 135 -2.18 10.85 -3.25
C ARG A 135 -1.59 11.21 -1.89
N HIS A 136 -2.39 11.87 -1.06
CA HIS A 136 -2.06 12.24 0.30
C HIS A 136 -3.28 11.99 1.19
N SER A 137 -3.06 11.38 2.34
CA SER A 137 -4.11 11.22 3.33
C SER A 137 -3.57 11.20 4.75
N ARG A 138 -4.35 11.79 5.66
CA ARG A 138 -4.03 11.85 7.10
C ARG A 138 -5.19 11.37 7.91
N GLY A 139 -4.90 10.72 9.03
CA GLY A 139 -5.93 10.38 9.99
C GLY A 139 -5.46 9.40 11.04
N CYS A 140 -6.31 8.44 11.36
CA CYS A 140 -6.09 7.44 12.39
C CYS A 140 -5.90 6.07 11.75
N GLY A 141 -5.10 5.20 12.36
CA GLY A 141 -5.02 3.82 11.89
C GLY A 141 -3.87 3.04 12.49
N ASN A 142 -3.74 1.81 12.01
CA ASN A 142 -2.60 0.95 12.26
C ASN A 142 -2.22 0.30 10.94
N LEU A 143 -1.08 0.72 10.38
CA LEU A 143 -0.59 0.23 9.10
C LEU A 143 0.73 -0.53 9.27
N PRO A 144 1.01 -1.51 8.39
CA PRO A 144 2.30 -2.18 8.38
C PRO A 144 3.44 -1.18 8.23
N GLY A 145 4.47 -1.30 9.06
CA GLY A 145 5.58 -0.34 9.12
C GLY A 145 5.41 0.75 10.20
N CYS A 146 4.33 0.75 10.97
CA CYS A 146 4.25 1.49 12.24
C CYS A 146 4.88 0.68 13.40
N PRO A 147 5.59 1.30 14.36
CA PRO A 147 5.95 2.72 14.42
C PRO A 147 7.03 3.07 13.37
N GLY A 148 6.69 4.01 12.48
CA GLY A 148 7.49 4.37 11.29
C GLY A 148 8.63 5.35 11.58
N PRO A 149 9.19 6.02 10.56
CA PRO A 149 8.71 6.05 9.17
C PRO A 149 9.13 4.83 8.34
N THR A 150 8.36 4.54 7.30
CA THR A 150 8.74 3.63 6.22
C THR A 150 8.48 4.31 4.88
N GLY A 151 9.30 4.04 3.87
CA GLY A 151 9.11 4.67 2.57
C GLY A 151 10.03 4.14 1.49
N PHE A 152 9.65 4.46 0.26
CA PHE A 152 10.36 4.15 -0.96
C PHE A 152 10.25 5.32 -1.93
N HIS A 153 11.33 5.61 -2.64
CA HIS A 153 11.24 6.48 -3.81
C HIS A 153 12.21 6.06 -4.91
N ASN A 154 11.81 6.37 -6.13
CA ASN A 154 12.64 6.34 -7.32
C ASN A 154 12.22 7.52 -8.23
N ASN A 155 12.61 7.51 -9.50
CA ASN A 155 12.30 8.62 -10.42
C ASN A 155 10.80 8.77 -10.74
N HIS A 156 9.99 7.72 -10.54
CA HIS A 156 8.59 7.68 -10.94
C HIS A 156 7.63 7.65 -9.75
N THR A 157 8.07 7.05 -8.66
CA THR A 157 7.21 6.68 -7.54
C THR A 157 7.78 7.18 -6.23
N PHE A 158 6.90 7.68 -5.36
CA PHE A 158 7.20 8.02 -3.98
C PHE A 158 6.08 7.51 -3.07
N HIS A 159 6.43 6.60 -2.17
CA HIS A 159 5.57 6.14 -1.10
C HIS A 159 6.21 6.47 0.25
N PHE A 160 5.40 7.01 1.15
CA PHE A 160 5.88 7.34 2.50
C PHE A 160 4.76 7.17 3.52
N LEU A 161 5.09 6.51 4.63
CA LEU A 161 4.23 6.34 5.77
C LEU A 161 4.94 6.85 7.01
N ARG A 162 4.32 7.81 7.70
CA ARG A 162 4.72 8.24 9.04
C ARG A 162 3.60 7.92 10.02
N CYS A 163 3.98 7.36 11.17
CA CYS A 163 3.07 7.07 12.27
C CYS A 163 3.58 7.72 13.54
N CYS A 164 2.68 8.23 14.37
CA CYS A 164 3.03 8.84 15.65
C CYS A 164 1.85 8.74 16.64
N ASN A 165 2.13 8.77 17.94
CA ASN A 165 1.18 8.42 19.00
C ASN A 165 0.82 9.57 19.95
N THR A 166 1.11 10.82 19.56
CA THR A 166 0.77 12.01 20.33
C THR A 166 -0.25 12.88 19.61
N THR A 167 -1.03 13.67 20.36
CA THR A 167 -2.14 14.45 19.80
C THR A 167 -1.69 15.33 18.63
N LYS A 168 -2.32 15.15 17.46
CA LYS A 168 -2.12 15.91 16.22
C LYS A 168 -0.68 15.95 15.71
N CYS A 169 0.13 14.94 16.04
CA CYS A 169 1.53 14.85 15.63
C CYS A 169 1.75 14.66 14.12
N ASN A 170 0.72 14.27 13.39
CA ASN A 170 0.73 14.08 11.93
C ASN A 170 0.33 15.34 11.14
N GLY A 171 0.15 16.49 11.80
CA GLY A 171 -0.13 17.75 11.12
C GLY A 171 1.12 18.38 10.47
N GLY A 172 0.92 19.52 9.81
CA GLY A 172 1.98 20.28 9.15
C GLY A 172 1.79 20.35 7.63
N PRO A 173 2.74 20.92 6.87
CA PRO A 173 2.65 20.95 5.41
C PRO A 173 2.63 19.54 4.82
N VAL A 174 2.04 19.38 3.63
CA VAL A 174 2.08 18.13 2.86
C VAL A 174 3.53 17.72 2.62
N LEU A 175 3.79 16.42 2.79
CA LEU A 175 5.12 15.87 2.58
C LEU A 175 5.34 15.59 1.10
N GLU A 176 6.26 16.33 0.51
CA GLU A 176 6.74 16.07 -0.85
C GLU A 176 8.17 15.53 -0.80
N LEU A 177 8.51 14.65 -1.75
CA LEU A 177 9.86 14.09 -1.86
C LEU A 177 10.94 15.17 -1.91
N GLN A 178 10.69 16.29 -2.61
CA GLN A 178 11.64 17.39 -2.75
C GLN A 178 11.94 18.09 -1.42
N ASN A 179 11.02 18.03 -0.47
CA ASN A 179 11.16 18.62 0.86
C ASN A 179 11.98 17.73 1.81
N LEU A 180 12.25 16.47 1.43
CA LEU A 180 13.17 15.60 2.15
C LEU A 180 14.62 15.92 1.78
N PRO A 181 15.53 16.09 2.76
CA PRO A 181 16.93 16.40 2.49
C PRO A 181 17.62 15.22 1.82
N LEU A 182 18.61 15.50 0.98
CA LEU A 182 19.51 14.47 0.43
C LEU A 182 20.25 13.80 1.59
N ASN A 183 20.39 12.47 1.52
CA ASN A 183 21.06 11.69 2.57
C ASN A 183 22.45 11.17 2.16
N GLY A 184 22.92 11.54 0.96
CA GLY A 184 24.25 11.19 0.45
C GLY A 184 24.35 9.81 -0.21
N PHE A 185 23.26 9.04 -0.25
CA PHE A 185 23.21 7.78 -0.97
C PHE A 185 22.72 7.98 -2.40
N GLN A 186 23.22 7.17 -3.33
CA GLN A 186 22.76 7.12 -4.72
C GLN A 186 22.40 5.69 -5.07
N CYS A 187 21.22 5.46 -5.62
CA CYS A 187 20.76 4.13 -6.01
C CYS A 187 20.27 4.13 -7.46
N TYR A 188 20.33 2.97 -8.11
CA TYR A 188 19.68 2.79 -9.39
C TYR A 188 18.16 2.81 -9.23
N SER A 189 17.49 3.40 -10.22
CA SER A 189 16.07 3.65 -10.30
C SER A 189 15.55 3.13 -11.63
N CYS A 190 14.51 2.31 -11.56
CA CYS A 190 13.75 1.85 -12.73
C CYS A 190 12.43 1.20 -12.27
N GLU A 191 11.47 1.13 -13.20
CA GLU A 191 10.22 0.39 -13.06
C GLU A 191 9.87 -0.24 -14.41
N GLY A 192 9.53 -1.52 -14.44
CA GLY A 192 9.21 -2.22 -15.68
C GLY A 192 9.71 -3.65 -15.67
N ASN A 193 9.99 -4.23 -16.82
CA ASN A 193 10.65 -5.54 -16.91
C ASN A 193 12.14 -5.38 -17.26
N SER A 194 12.89 -6.47 -17.26
CA SER A 194 14.33 -6.46 -17.55
C SER A 194 14.70 -5.94 -18.96
N THR A 195 13.75 -5.94 -19.89
CA THR A 195 13.94 -5.50 -21.29
C THR A 195 13.40 -4.09 -21.59
N HIS A 196 12.41 -3.63 -20.83
CA HIS A 196 11.65 -2.41 -21.00
C HIS A 196 11.41 -1.78 -19.62
N GLY A 197 11.90 -0.56 -19.41
CA GLY A 197 11.83 0.16 -18.14
C GLY A 197 13.01 -0.12 -17.22
N CYS A 198 13.35 -1.39 -16.97
CA CYS A 198 14.48 -1.80 -16.13
C CYS A 198 15.67 -2.41 -16.90
N SER A 199 15.81 -2.08 -18.18
CA SER A 199 17.01 -2.43 -18.94
C SER A 199 18.23 -1.63 -18.47
N SER A 200 19.44 -2.09 -18.79
CA SER A 200 20.68 -1.38 -18.45
C SER A 200 20.79 0.02 -19.09
N LYS A 201 20.00 0.29 -20.14
CA LYS A 201 19.96 1.60 -20.83
C LYS A 201 18.94 2.56 -20.22
N GLU A 202 17.87 2.03 -19.63
CA GLU A 202 16.78 2.83 -19.05
C GLU A 202 16.96 3.05 -17.54
N THR A 203 17.73 2.19 -16.90
CA THR A 203 18.07 2.31 -15.48
C THR A 203 19.01 3.51 -15.25
N SER A 204 18.62 4.40 -14.35
CA SER A 204 19.37 5.64 -14.04
C SER A 204 19.68 5.74 -12.56
N LEU A 205 20.71 6.51 -12.19
CA LEU A 205 21.00 6.81 -10.79
C LEU A 205 20.07 7.92 -10.29
N THR A 206 19.62 7.80 -9.05
CA THR A 206 18.83 8.81 -8.35
C THR A 206 19.42 9.09 -6.97
N ASP A 207 19.35 10.34 -6.54
CA ASP A 207 19.83 10.76 -5.22
C ASP A 207 18.79 10.43 -4.15
N CYS A 208 19.22 9.66 -3.15
CA CYS A 208 18.35 9.24 -2.07
C CYS A 208 18.07 10.39 -1.07
N ARG A 209 16.86 10.37 -0.49
CA ARG A 209 16.34 11.44 0.35
C ARG A 209 15.76 10.93 1.66
N GLY A 210 15.81 11.77 2.69
CA GLY A 210 15.26 11.48 4.01
C GLY A 210 15.78 10.15 4.58
N PRO A 211 14.93 9.33 5.21
CA PRO A 211 15.34 8.07 5.83
C PRO A 211 15.57 6.93 4.83
N MET A 212 15.33 7.15 3.52
CA MET A 212 15.40 6.12 2.49
C MET A 212 16.86 5.94 2.04
N ASN A 213 17.64 5.20 2.85
CA ASN A 213 19.10 5.07 2.71
C ASN A 213 19.58 3.68 2.26
N GLN A 214 18.66 2.79 1.89
CA GLN A 214 18.97 1.48 1.30
C GLN A 214 18.70 1.51 -0.19
N CYS A 215 19.57 0.88 -0.98
CA CYS A 215 19.25 0.61 -2.37
C CYS A 215 18.44 -0.68 -2.45
N LEU A 216 17.27 -0.60 -3.06
CA LEU A 216 16.34 -1.71 -3.20
C LEU A 216 16.29 -2.21 -4.65
N GLU A 217 16.15 -3.52 -4.78
CA GLU A 217 15.71 -4.22 -5.99
C GLU A 217 14.58 -5.17 -5.58
N ALA A 218 13.44 -5.07 -6.26
CA ALA A 218 12.34 -5.99 -6.08
C ALA A 218 11.89 -6.55 -7.43
N THR A 219 11.62 -7.85 -7.48
CA THR A 219 11.06 -8.52 -8.65
C THR A 219 9.82 -9.31 -8.26
N GLY A 220 8.78 -9.28 -9.08
CA GLY A 220 7.56 -10.04 -8.85
C GLY A 220 6.69 -10.11 -10.09
N THR A 221 5.50 -10.67 -9.94
CA THR A 221 4.46 -10.69 -10.97
C THR A 221 3.41 -9.64 -10.66
N ASN A 222 3.17 -8.73 -11.61
CA ASN A 222 2.10 -7.74 -11.52
C ASN A 222 0.80 -8.34 -12.10
N GLY A 223 -0.35 -8.06 -11.48
CA GLY A 223 -1.68 -8.50 -11.92
C GLY A 223 -2.08 -8.11 -13.36
N LEU A 224 -1.34 -7.19 -13.99
CA LEU A 224 -1.50 -6.82 -15.41
C LEU A 224 -0.88 -7.82 -16.40
N GLY A 225 -0.32 -8.94 -15.93
CA GLY A 225 0.15 -10.03 -16.79
C GLY A 225 1.57 -9.87 -17.33
N ASN A 226 2.36 -8.93 -16.80
CA ASN A 226 3.80 -8.87 -17.06
C ASN A 226 4.51 -9.92 -16.18
N PRO A 227 5.00 -11.03 -16.75
CA PRO A 227 5.96 -11.86 -16.03
C PRO A 227 7.20 -11.01 -15.76
N SER A 228 7.71 -11.06 -14.53
CA SER A 228 8.94 -10.38 -14.07
C SER A 228 8.95 -8.84 -14.12
N TYR A 229 7.98 -8.21 -13.45
CA TYR A 229 8.07 -6.79 -13.10
C TYR A 229 9.18 -6.56 -12.07
N THR A 230 10.01 -5.57 -12.30
CA THR A 230 11.21 -5.19 -11.54
C THR A 230 11.10 -3.73 -11.14
N ILE A 231 11.48 -3.42 -9.91
CA ILE A 231 11.52 -2.07 -9.36
C ILE A 231 12.86 -1.87 -8.67
N ARG A 232 13.50 -0.73 -8.92
CA ARG A 232 14.70 -0.29 -8.23
C ARG A 232 14.50 1.12 -7.68
N GLY A 233 15.10 1.41 -6.53
CA GLY A 233 15.05 2.74 -5.93
C GLY A 233 15.70 2.81 -4.56
N CYS A 234 15.44 3.90 -3.85
CA CYS A 234 15.87 4.12 -2.48
C CYS A 234 14.75 3.75 -1.51
N ALA A 235 15.06 3.03 -0.44
CA ALA A 235 14.09 2.51 0.51
C ALA A 235 14.55 2.72 1.95
N THR A 236 13.61 2.76 2.90
CA THR A 236 13.93 2.57 4.32
C THR A 236 14.22 1.08 4.60
N PRO A 237 14.99 0.74 5.65
CA PRO A 237 15.21 -0.66 6.02
C PRO A 237 13.91 -1.43 6.29
N SER A 238 12.89 -0.76 6.84
CA SER A 238 11.56 -1.34 7.08
C SER A 238 10.81 -1.67 5.80
N TRP A 239 11.04 -0.95 4.70
CA TRP A 239 10.42 -1.20 3.41
C TRP A 239 10.97 -2.47 2.74
N CYS A 240 12.21 -2.86 3.06
CA CYS A 240 12.86 -4.07 2.56
C CYS A 240 12.25 -5.39 3.05
N GLN A 241 11.24 -5.34 3.94
CA GLN A 241 10.57 -6.53 4.49
C GLN A 241 9.56 -7.19 3.53
N GLY A 242 9.41 -6.67 2.31
CA GLY A 242 8.58 -7.28 1.26
C GLY A 242 7.13 -6.80 1.26
N LEU A 243 6.41 -6.88 2.38
CA LEU A 243 4.99 -6.50 2.43
C LEU A 243 4.71 -5.09 1.86
N PRO A 244 5.40 -4.01 2.29
CA PRO A 244 5.15 -2.67 1.74
C PRO A 244 5.36 -2.59 0.22
N VAL A 245 6.32 -3.34 -0.33
CA VAL A 245 6.58 -3.43 -1.77
C VAL A 245 5.43 -4.14 -2.48
N ALA A 246 4.99 -5.30 -1.96
CA ALA A 246 3.90 -6.07 -2.53
C ALA A 246 2.61 -5.24 -2.62
N GLU A 247 2.34 -4.42 -1.59
CA GLU A 247 1.14 -3.58 -1.54
C GLU A 247 1.22 -2.36 -2.46
N ALA A 248 2.34 -1.63 -2.41
CA ALA A 248 2.52 -0.42 -3.21
C ALA A 248 2.48 -0.68 -4.72
N PHE A 249 2.96 -1.85 -5.14
CA PHE A 249 3.11 -2.20 -6.56
C PHE A 249 2.22 -3.36 -7.02
N SER A 250 1.31 -3.83 -6.17
CA SER A 250 0.41 -4.96 -6.45
C SER A 250 1.15 -6.20 -6.98
N LEU A 251 2.28 -6.54 -6.35
CA LEU A 251 3.14 -7.65 -6.76
C LEU A 251 2.85 -8.92 -5.96
N THR A 252 2.91 -10.05 -6.67
CA THR A 252 2.91 -11.40 -6.09
C THR A 252 4.22 -12.12 -6.41
N HIS A 253 4.51 -13.23 -5.71
CA HIS A 253 5.77 -13.99 -5.83
C HIS A 253 7.01 -13.09 -5.71
N LEU A 254 6.99 -12.23 -4.69
CA LEU A 254 7.94 -11.16 -4.52
C LEU A 254 9.31 -11.66 -4.05
N ASN A 255 10.37 -11.18 -4.69
CA ASN A 255 11.74 -11.27 -4.21
C ASN A 255 12.27 -9.86 -3.98
N VAL A 256 12.73 -9.56 -2.76
CA VAL A 256 13.28 -8.25 -2.39
C VAL A 256 14.72 -8.40 -1.95
N SER A 257 15.58 -7.58 -2.52
CA SER A 257 16.98 -7.42 -2.12
C SER A 257 17.23 -5.97 -1.75
N CYS A 258 17.89 -5.75 -0.62
CA CYS A 258 18.36 -4.45 -0.20
C CYS A 258 19.84 -4.49 0.16
N CYS A 259 20.55 -3.42 -0.19
CA CYS A 259 21.96 -3.28 0.11
C CYS A 259 22.28 -1.84 0.53
N THR A 260 23.32 -1.70 1.35
CA THR A 260 23.85 -0.41 1.78
C THR A 260 25.10 -0.07 0.97
N GLY A 261 25.12 1.12 0.37
CA GLY A 261 26.24 1.62 -0.44
C GLY A 261 25.77 2.16 -1.78
N ASN A 262 26.52 3.10 -2.34
CA ASN A 262 26.12 3.78 -3.57
C ASN A 262 26.12 2.82 -4.76
N GLY A 263 25.00 2.78 -5.49
CA GLY A 263 24.82 2.00 -6.71
C GLY A 263 24.89 0.48 -6.52
N CYS A 264 24.79 -0.04 -5.29
CA CYS A 264 24.93 -1.48 -5.04
C CYS A 264 23.79 -2.31 -5.66
N ASN A 265 22.65 -1.68 -5.99
CA ASN A 265 21.55 -2.28 -6.75
C ASN A 265 21.73 -2.10 -8.26
N HIS A 266 22.95 -2.14 -8.78
CA HIS A 266 23.20 -2.13 -10.22
C HIS A 266 22.63 -3.40 -10.87
N PRO A 267 21.97 -3.33 -12.04
CA PRO A 267 21.61 -4.53 -12.79
C PRO A 267 22.88 -5.33 -13.12
N ALA A 268 23.01 -6.53 -12.56
CA ALA A 268 24.14 -7.40 -12.90
C ALA A 268 24.15 -7.68 -14.41
N LEU A 269 25.30 -7.55 -15.07
CA LEU A 269 25.46 -8.04 -16.43
C LEU A 269 25.17 -9.54 -16.40
N VAL A 270 24.07 -9.96 -17.04
CA VAL A 270 23.73 -11.38 -17.20
C VAL A 270 24.86 -12.05 -17.96
N THR A 271 25.78 -12.66 -17.21
CA THR A 271 26.85 -13.47 -17.78
C THR A 271 26.37 -14.92 -17.71
N GLN A 272 25.76 -15.33 -18.83
CA GLN A 272 25.29 -16.66 -19.22
C GLN A 272 23.89 -17.15 -18.78
N PRO A 273 23.15 -17.81 -19.71
CA PRO A 273 21.84 -18.35 -19.48
C PRO A 273 21.94 -19.73 -18.81
N HIS A 274 21.40 -19.87 -17.61
CA HIS A 274 21.11 -21.21 -17.08
C HIS A 274 19.88 -21.77 -17.81
N THR A 275 20.16 -22.77 -18.62
CA THR A 275 19.21 -23.66 -19.29
C THR A 275 18.43 -24.43 -18.23
N GLY A 276 17.10 -24.42 -18.27
CA GLY A 276 16.31 -25.35 -17.47
C GLY A 276 14.83 -25.01 -17.33
N GLY A 277 14.00 -25.64 -18.16
CA GLY A 277 12.60 -26.00 -17.83
C GLY A 277 11.52 -24.99 -18.24
N ALA A 278 10.81 -25.31 -19.32
CA ALA A 278 9.57 -24.63 -19.68
C ALA A 278 8.44 -24.89 -18.67
N PRO A 279 7.51 -23.94 -18.49
CA PRO A 279 6.12 -24.29 -18.18
C PRO A 279 5.13 -23.88 -19.28
N LEU A 280 4.20 -24.78 -19.53
CA LEU A 280 3.00 -24.68 -20.39
C LEU A 280 1.99 -23.64 -19.86
N PRO A 281 0.99 -23.22 -20.68
CA PRO A 281 0.22 -22.00 -20.46
C PRO A 281 -1.06 -22.18 -19.63
N GLY A 282 -1.42 -21.13 -18.88
CA GLY A 282 -2.79 -20.86 -18.40
C GLY A 282 -2.86 -20.33 -16.96
N PRO A 283 -4.03 -19.87 -16.47
CA PRO A 283 -5.14 -19.20 -17.15
C PRO A 283 -5.25 -17.70 -16.75
N ALA A 284 -5.93 -16.92 -17.59
CA ALA A 284 -6.17 -15.49 -17.42
C ALA A 284 -7.17 -15.20 -16.29
N HIS A 285 -6.83 -14.39 -15.27
CA HIS A 285 -7.84 -13.88 -14.34
C HIS A 285 -7.58 -12.47 -13.76
N LEU A 286 -8.56 -11.61 -14.06
CA LEU A 286 -9.24 -10.58 -13.24
C LEU A 286 -8.42 -9.44 -12.61
N SER A 287 -8.34 -8.34 -13.37
CA SER A 287 -8.15 -6.97 -12.87
C SER A 287 -9.35 -6.55 -11.99
N LEU A 288 -9.05 -6.04 -10.79
CA LEU A 288 -10.00 -5.33 -9.92
C LEU A 288 -9.92 -3.84 -10.25
N PHE A 289 -10.78 -3.37 -11.16
CA PHE A 289 -11.11 -1.96 -11.26
C PHE A 289 -12.19 -1.64 -10.21
N VAL A 290 -11.86 -0.83 -9.21
CA VAL A 290 -12.86 -0.12 -8.41
C VAL A 290 -13.24 1.12 -9.20
N THR A 291 -14.25 1.01 -10.07
CA THR A 291 -14.91 2.18 -10.62
C THR A 291 -15.68 2.84 -9.49
N LEU A 292 -15.18 3.96 -8.97
CA LEU A 292 -15.99 4.87 -8.17
C LEU A 292 -17.14 5.35 -9.05
N LEU A 293 -18.36 4.97 -8.67
CA LEU A 293 -19.60 5.57 -9.15
C LEU A 293 -19.64 7.03 -8.67
N MET A 294 -19.05 7.93 -9.46
CA MET A 294 -19.42 9.34 -9.44
C MET A 294 -20.73 9.50 -10.19
N THR A 295 -21.85 9.27 -9.51
CA THR A 295 -23.16 9.80 -9.92
C THR A 295 -24.06 10.07 -8.72
N ALA A 296 -24.59 11.30 -8.69
CA ALA A 296 -25.52 11.94 -7.75
C ALA A 296 -24.82 12.63 -6.55
N ARG A 297 -24.66 13.96 -6.51
CA ARG A 297 -25.46 15.06 -7.08
C ARG A 297 -24.60 16.16 -7.69
#